data_AF-A0A7X7SKX4-F1
#
_entry.id   AF-A0A7X7SKX4-F1
#
_cell.length_a   1.000
_cell.length_b   1.000
_cell.length_c   1.000
_cell.angle_alpha   90.00
_cell.angle_beta   90.00
_cell.angle_gamma   90.00
#
_symmetry.space_group_name_H-M   'P 1'
#
loop_
_entity.id
_entity.type
_entity.pdbx_description
1 polymer ?
#
loop_
_entity_poly.entity_id
_entity_poly.type
_entity_poly.pdbx_seq_one_letter_code
_entity_poly.pdbx_strand_id
1 'polypeptide(L)'
;MTETLHRPHVESRERHHLAADAFLVAALIFLAVIGVQESLARLVSRGELGTWTPPVWLELIGSLGMPLAVIGGLLIAWRIYGRRVTWRDVGVAIVGCIVAAVVFGLGFAMVFVLSRAFPNPFPQEGPWALVFFMALAVVVFLAVPIVDAVRDVAGAREHARRNGLRLAMVAVAAVCVVAALFVGGETAELGLFMVLPAFPAGIAAFLIDWWPHRNDEPVDWRVNPDEEPTT
;
A
#
# COMPACT_ATOMS: atom_id res chain seq x y z
N MET A 1 -15.46 37.89 -7.26
CA MET A 1 -15.80 36.49 -7.56
C MET A 1 -14.57 35.82 -8.14
N THR A 2 -13.75 35.20 -7.30
CA THR A 2 -12.60 34.41 -7.72
C THR A 2 -13.03 32.95 -7.66
N GLU A 3 -13.62 32.47 -8.75
CA GLU A 3 -13.73 31.02 -8.98
C GLU A 3 -12.31 30.46 -8.99
N THR A 4 -11.93 29.82 -7.90
CA THR A 4 -10.77 28.96 -7.84
C THR A 4 -11.02 27.81 -8.80
N LEU A 5 -10.52 27.94 -10.03
CA LEU A 5 -10.37 26.86 -11.01
C LEU A 5 -9.76 25.65 -10.29
N HIS A 6 -10.62 24.72 -9.89
CA HIS A 6 -10.25 23.43 -9.33
C HIS A 6 -9.54 22.67 -10.46
N ARG A 7 -8.20 22.75 -10.48
CA ARG A 7 -7.40 22.14 -11.57
C ARG A 7 -7.42 20.62 -11.36
N PRO A 8 -8.03 19.83 -12.26
CA PRO A 8 -8.18 18.38 -12.09
C PRO A 8 -6.84 17.63 -11.93
N HIS A 9 -5.74 18.26 -12.36
CA HIS A 9 -4.39 17.71 -12.20
C HIS A 9 -3.92 17.66 -10.72
N VAL A 10 -4.41 18.55 -9.85
CA VAL A 10 -3.99 18.59 -8.44
C VAL A 10 -4.65 17.46 -7.65
N GLU A 11 -5.96 17.24 -7.83
CA GLU A 11 -6.68 16.12 -7.22
C GLU A 11 -6.12 14.75 -7.65
N SER A 12 -5.87 14.57 -8.96
CA SER A 12 -5.33 13.31 -9.48
C SER A 12 -3.96 12.97 -8.88
N ARG A 13 -3.14 13.98 -8.57
CA ARG A 13 -1.82 13.79 -7.98
C ARG A 13 -1.94 13.39 -6.52
N GLU A 14 -2.81 14.06 -5.75
CA GLU A 14 -3.04 13.71 -4.35
C GLU A 14 -3.59 12.29 -4.17
N ARG A 15 -4.52 11.87 -5.05
CA ARG A 15 -5.02 10.48 -5.15
C ARG A 15 -3.90 9.46 -5.29
N HIS A 16 -2.98 9.71 -6.22
CA HIS A 16 -1.87 8.81 -6.50
C HIS A 16 -0.91 8.71 -5.31
N HIS A 17 -0.62 9.83 -4.65
CA HIS A 17 0.18 9.81 -3.42
C HIS A 17 -0.49 9.02 -2.29
N LEU A 18 -1.81 9.13 -2.14
CA LEU A 18 -2.57 8.42 -1.11
C LEU A 18 -2.55 6.92 -1.35
N ALA A 19 -2.76 6.50 -2.60
CA ALA A 19 -2.61 5.12 -3.03
C ALA A 19 -1.20 4.58 -2.76
N ALA A 20 -0.16 5.37 -3.06
CA ALA A 20 1.23 4.99 -2.81
C ALA A 20 1.54 4.84 -1.31
N ASP A 21 1.04 5.74 -0.46
CA ASP A 21 1.23 5.65 0.98
C ASP A 21 0.48 4.44 1.56
N ALA A 22 -0.76 4.16 1.12
CA ALA A 22 -1.50 2.97 1.52
C ALA A 22 -0.80 1.68 1.10
N PHE A 23 -0.27 1.64 -0.12
CA PHE A 23 0.55 0.53 -0.62
C PHE A 23 1.78 0.30 0.25
N LEU A 24 2.57 1.34 0.52
CA LEU A 24 3.79 1.25 1.31
C LEU A 24 3.52 0.81 2.76
N VAL A 25 2.49 1.36 3.40
CA VAL A 25 2.15 0.97 4.77
C VAL A 25 1.67 -0.48 4.81
N ALA A 26 0.81 -0.90 3.88
CA ALA A 26 0.35 -2.29 3.81
C ALA A 26 1.52 -3.27 3.60
N ALA A 27 2.45 -2.94 2.71
CA ALA A 27 3.66 -3.75 2.49
C ALA A 27 4.50 -3.88 3.78
N LEU A 28 4.68 -2.78 4.52
CA LEU A 28 5.44 -2.78 5.77
C LEU A 28 4.73 -3.54 6.90
N ILE A 29 3.40 -3.42 7.03
CA ILE A 29 2.63 -4.22 7.98
C ILE A 29 2.78 -5.70 7.67
N PHE A 30 2.63 -6.08 6.39
CA PHE A 30 2.75 -7.47 5.99
C PHE A 30 4.17 -8.00 6.27
N LEU A 31 5.20 -7.23 5.92
CA LEU A 31 6.59 -7.59 6.22
C LEU A 31 6.83 -7.74 7.73
N ALA A 32 6.26 -6.86 8.56
CA ALA A 32 6.36 -6.99 10.01
C ALA A 32 5.66 -8.26 10.51
N VAL A 33 4.47 -8.58 10.00
CA VAL A 33 3.74 -9.81 10.38
C VAL A 33 4.51 -11.07 9.98
N ILE A 34 4.99 -11.15 8.74
CA ILE A 34 5.78 -12.30 8.28
C ILE A 34 7.09 -12.38 9.07
N GLY A 35 7.78 -11.25 9.31
CA GLY A 35 8.99 -11.23 10.12
C GLY A 35 8.77 -11.76 11.54
N VAL A 36 7.65 -11.41 12.17
CA VAL A 36 7.25 -11.94 13.48
C VAL A 36 6.94 -13.43 13.40
N GLN A 37 6.15 -13.87 12.41
CA GLN A 37 5.80 -15.27 12.21
C GLN A 37 7.04 -16.13 12.00
N GLU A 38 7.95 -15.74 11.11
CA GLU A 38 9.21 -16.43 10.82
C GLU A 38 10.13 -16.48 12.05
N SER A 39 10.22 -15.38 12.81
CA SER A 39 11.03 -15.33 14.03
C SER A 39 10.47 -16.27 15.11
N LEU A 40 9.14 -16.29 15.28
CA LEU A 40 8.47 -17.21 16.21
C LEU A 40 8.60 -18.66 15.74
N ALA A 41 8.46 -18.93 14.45
CA ALA A 41 8.64 -20.26 13.89
C ALA A 41 10.05 -20.78 14.17
N ARG A 42 11.10 -19.96 13.94
CA ARG A 42 12.49 -20.30 14.27
C ARG A 42 12.70 -20.54 15.76
N LEU A 43 12.09 -19.72 16.61
CA LEU A 43 12.24 -19.84 18.06
C LEU A 43 11.55 -21.11 18.61
N VAL A 44 10.35 -21.41 18.14
CA VAL A 44 9.56 -22.57 18.60
C VAL A 44 10.10 -23.88 18.03
N SER A 45 10.56 -23.88 16.76
CA SER A 45 11.24 -25.03 16.15
C SER A 45 12.68 -25.22 16.63
N ARG A 46 13.21 -24.29 17.45
CA ARG A 46 14.64 -24.25 17.84
C ARG A 46 15.60 -24.26 16.63
N GLY A 47 15.15 -23.75 15.49
CA GLY A 47 15.91 -23.68 14.24
C GLY A 47 15.67 -24.83 13.26
N GLU A 48 14.91 -25.87 13.64
CA GLU A 48 14.62 -27.02 12.76
C GLU A 48 13.32 -26.83 11.97
N LEU A 49 13.31 -25.93 10.98
CA LEU A 49 12.10 -25.63 10.20
C LEU A 49 11.69 -26.74 9.21
N GLY A 50 12.64 -27.54 8.71
CA GLY A 50 12.39 -28.46 7.59
C GLY A 50 11.63 -29.74 7.95
N THR A 51 11.66 -30.16 9.21
CA THR A 51 10.99 -31.38 9.72
C THR A 51 9.87 -31.06 10.71
N TRP A 52 9.69 -29.78 11.03
CA TRP A 52 8.77 -29.33 12.05
C TRP A 52 7.42 -28.96 11.46
N THR A 53 6.37 -29.52 12.02
CA THR A 53 4.99 -29.15 11.67
C THR A 53 4.60 -27.90 12.45
N PRO A 54 4.31 -26.78 11.78
CA PRO A 54 3.91 -25.56 12.48
C PRO A 54 2.57 -25.77 13.20
N PRO A 55 2.41 -25.27 14.43
CA PRO A 55 1.13 -25.31 15.13
C PRO A 55 0.14 -24.35 14.46
N VAL A 56 -1.15 -24.69 14.52
CA VAL A 56 -2.25 -23.94 13.87
C VAL A 56 -2.25 -22.44 14.21
N TRP A 57 -1.87 -22.07 15.44
CA TRP A 57 -1.84 -20.66 15.84
C TRP A 57 -0.76 -19.84 15.07
N LEU A 58 0.32 -20.46 14.60
CA LEU A 58 1.33 -19.81 13.77
C LEU A 58 0.81 -19.55 12.35
N GLU A 59 0.06 -20.50 11.80
CA GLU A 59 -0.62 -20.32 10.51
C GLU A 59 -1.72 -19.23 10.59
N LEU A 60 -2.36 -19.09 11.75
CA LEU A 60 -3.33 -18.04 12.00
C LEU A 60 -2.71 -16.64 11.90
N ILE A 61 -1.44 -16.47 12.32
CA ILE A 61 -0.73 -15.19 12.22
C ILE A 61 -0.55 -14.80 10.74
N GLY A 62 -0.12 -15.73 9.89
CA GLY A 62 0.08 -15.47 8.47
C GLY A 62 -1.22 -15.20 7.72
N SER A 63 -2.26 -16.00 7.99
CA SER A 63 -3.56 -15.83 7.37
C SER A 63 -4.25 -14.52 7.76
N LEU A 64 -4.10 -14.07 9.01
CA LEU A 64 -4.59 -12.76 9.46
C LEU A 64 -3.68 -11.60 9.04
N GLY A 65 -2.42 -11.86 8.69
CA GLY A 65 -1.46 -10.84 8.24
C GLY A 65 -1.90 -10.10 6.99
N MET A 66 -2.46 -10.82 6.02
CA MET A 66 -2.97 -10.21 4.78
C MET A 66 -4.13 -9.23 5.01
N PRO A 67 -5.25 -9.61 5.65
CA PRO A 67 -6.34 -8.67 5.92
C PRO A 67 -5.91 -7.53 6.84
N LEU A 68 -5.03 -7.81 7.83
CA LEU A 68 -4.47 -6.77 8.69
C LEU A 68 -3.64 -5.75 7.89
N ALA A 69 -2.82 -6.20 6.94
CA ALA A 69 -2.03 -5.33 6.08
C ALA A 69 -2.91 -4.46 5.17
N VAL A 70 -3.94 -5.05 4.55
CA VAL A 70 -4.86 -4.32 3.67
C VAL A 70 -5.62 -3.25 4.44
N ILE A 71 -6.27 -3.65 5.55
CA ILE A 71 -7.11 -2.75 6.36
C ILE A 71 -6.22 -1.73 7.10
N GLY A 72 -5.16 -2.19 7.75
CA GLY A 72 -4.25 -1.34 8.49
C GLY A 72 -3.52 -0.34 7.59
N GLY A 73 -3.07 -0.78 6.41
CA GLY A 73 -2.42 0.08 5.43
C GLY A 73 -3.34 1.21 4.95
N LEU A 74 -4.58 0.86 4.63
CA LEU A 74 -5.61 1.82 4.26
C LEU A 74 -5.89 2.83 5.39
N LEU A 75 -6.17 2.34 6.60
CA LEU A 75 -6.54 3.19 7.74
C LEU A 75 -5.42 4.13 8.16
N ILE A 76 -4.17 3.64 8.22
CA ILE A 76 -3.01 4.45 8.59
C ILE A 76 -2.73 5.50 7.51
N ALA A 77 -2.80 5.14 6.22
CA ALA A 77 -2.69 6.12 5.14
C ALA A 77 -3.78 7.20 5.25
N TRP A 78 -5.04 6.81 5.48
CA TRP A 78 -6.13 7.76 5.70
C TRP A 78 -5.86 8.71 6.87
N ARG A 79 -5.30 8.16 7.96
CA ARG A 79 -4.96 8.92 9.16
C ARG A 79 -3.79 9.87 8.97
N ILE A 80 -2.79 9.51 8.15
CA ILE A 80 -1.65 10.37 7.77
C ILE A 80 -2.15 11.62 7.03
N TYR A 81 -3.23 11.49 6.26
CA TYR A 81 -3.85 12.57 5.51
C TYR A 81 -4.89 13.36 6.34
N GLY A 82 -5.05 13.01 7.62
CA GLY A 82 -5.95 13.73 8.53
C GLY A 82 -7.44 13.49 8.28
N ARG A 83 -7.80 12.47 7.49
CA ARG A 83 -9.18 12.20 7.10
C ARG A 83 -9.89 11.29 8.11
N ARG A 84 -11.21 11.46 8.25
CA ARG A 84 -12.07 10.58 9.07
C ARG A 84 -12.65 9.49 8.19
N VAL A 85 -12.82 8.30 8.75
CA VAL A 85 -13.43 7.16 8.06
C VAL A 85 -14.93 7.18 8.31
N THR A 86 -15.70 7.18 7.23
CA THR A 86 -17.16 7.07 7.25
C THR A 86 -17.62 5.66 6.87
N TRP A 87 -18.86 5.28 7.22
CA TRP A 87 -19.42 3.98 6.82
C TRP A 87 -19.48 3.77 5.30
N ARG A 88 -19.58 4.85 4.54
CA ARG A 88 -19.49 4.83 3.07
C ARG A 88 -18.11 4.41 2.62
N ASP A 89 -17.06 4.92 3.24
CA ASP A 89 -15.67 4.60 2.88
C ASP A 89 -15.39 3.12 3.09
N VAL A 90 -16.00 2.51 4.11
CA VAL A 90 -15.95 1.06 4.32
C VAL A 90 -16.57 0.30 3.14
N GLY A 91 -17.75 0.74 2.67
CA GLY A 91 -18.40 0.14 1.49
C GLY A 91 -17.55 0.28 0.22
N VAL A 92 -16.99 1.47 -0.02
CA VAL A 92 -16.11 1.71 -1.18
C VAL A 92 -14.80 0.93 -1.06
N ALA A 93 -14.24 0.77 0.15
CA ALA A 93 -13.07 -0.05 0.37
C ALA A 93 -13.32 -1.53 0.02
N ILE A 94 -14.48 -2.09 0.38
CA ILE A 94 -14.86 -3.46 0.02
C ILE A 94 -14.93 -3.62 -1.51
N VAL A 95 -15.65 -2.70 -2.18
CA VAL A 95 -15.71 -2.70 -3.65
C VAL A 95 -14.31 -2.54 -4.24
N GLY A 96 -13.48 -1.68 -3.66
CA GLY A 96 -12.11 -1.46 -4.10
C GLY A 96 -11.22 -2.69 -3.96
N CYS A 97 -11.37 -3.46 -2.89
CA CYS A 97 -10.67 -4.74 -2.73
C CYS A 97 -11.12 -5.77 -3.77
N ILE A 98 -12.41 -5.83 -4.09
CA ILE A 98 -12.93 -6.73 -5.14
C ILE A 98 -12.37 -6.33 -6.51
N VAL A 99 -12.44 -5.04 -6.85
CA VAL A 99 -11.86 -4.51 -8.09
C VAL A 99 -10.36 -4.78 -8.13
N ALA A 100 -9.65 -4.57 -7.02
CA ALA A 100 -8.22 -4.84 -6.93
C ALA A 100 -7.90 -6.31 -7.16
N ALA A 101 -8.69 -7.25 -6.63
CA ALA A 101 -8.48 -8.68 -6.86
C ALA A 101 -8.61 -9.03 -8.36
N VAL A 102 -9.62 -8.49 -9.05
CA VAL A 102 -9.80 -8.70 -10.49
C VAL A 102 -8.66 -8.08 -11.30
N VAL A 103 -8.32 -6.82 -11.03
CA VAL A 103 -7.25 -6.09 -11.73
C VAL A 103 -5.88 -6.74 -11.46
N PHE A 104 -5.62 -7.17 -10.22
CA PHE A 104 -4.41 -7.88 -9.87
C PHE A 104 -4.31 -9.22 -10.59
N GLY A 105 -5.39 -10.02 -10.62
CA GLY A 105 -5.40 -11.30 -11.33
C GLY A 105 -5.13 -11.14 -12.83
N LEU A 106 -5.77 -10.17 -13.48
CA LEU A 106 -5.55 -9.88 -14.89
C LEU A 106 -4.13 -9.33 -15.15
N GLY A 107 -3.67 -8.40 -14.33
CA GLY A 107 -2.32 -7.83 -14.42
C GLY A 107 -1.24 -8.88 -14.19
N PHE A 108 -1.41 -9.74 -13.18
CA PHE A 108 -0.52 -10.86 -12.89
C PHE A 108 -0.47 -11.85 -14.07
N ALA A 109 -1.63 -12.22 -14.62
CA ALA A 109 -1.68 -13.10 -15.80
C ALA A 109 -0.96 -12.48 -17.01
N MET A 110 -1.16 -11.18 -17.25
CA MET A 110 -0.46 -10.45 -18.30
C MET A 110 1.07 -10.44 -18.07
N VAL A 111 1.52 -10.09 -16.87
CA VAL A 111 2.96 -10.09 -16.52
C VAL A 111 3.55 -11.49 -16.62
N PHE A 112 2.81 -12.52 -16.20
CA PHE A 112 3.21 -13.91 -16.32
C PHE A 112 3.42 -14.30 -17.79
N VAL A 113 2.46 -13.98 -18.68
CA VAL A 113 2.60 -14.24 -20.12
C VAL A 113 3.76 -13.47 -20.73
N LEU A 114 3.93 -12.18 -20.38
CA LEU A 114 5.06 -11.37 -20.83
C LEU A 114 6.40 -11.97 -20.37
N SER A 115 6.48 -12.45 -19.12
CA SER A 115 7.71 -13.05 -18.58
C SER A 115 8.13 -14.31 -19.32
N ARG A 116 7.18 -15.05 -19.92
CA ARG A 116 7.44 -16.22 -20.75
C ARG A 116 7.89 -15.87 -22.16
N ALA A 117 7.62 -14.65 -22.62
CA ALA A 117 7.98 -14.19 -23.96
C ALA A 117 9.44 -13.73 -24.07
N PHE A 118 10.10 -13.42 -22.95
CA PHE A 118 11.51 -13.03 -22.91
C PHE A 118 12.40 -14.21 -22.48
N PRO A 119 13.63 -14.32 -23.02
CA PRO A 119 14.61 -15.28 -22.53
C PRO A 119 14.83 -15.05 -21.04
N ASN A 120 14.69 -16.09 -20.21
CA ASN A 120 14.86 -15.96 -18.77
C ASN A 120 16.32 -15.54 -18.48
N PRO A 121 16.56 -14.33 -17.94
CA PRO A 121 17.91 -13.87 -17.63
C PRO A 121 18.50 -14.55 -16.39
N PHE A 122 17.70 -15.32 -15.65
CA PHE A 122 18.08 -15.99 -14.41
C PHE A 122 17.90 -17.52 -14.54
N PRO A 123 18.99 -18.29 -14.69
CA PRO A 123 18.91 -19.76 -14.88
C PRO A 123 18.55 -20.54 -13.60
N GLN A 124 18.20 -19.88 -12.49
CA GLN A 124 17.86 -20.52 -11.22
C GLN A 124 16.41 -21.02 -11.16
N GLU A 125 16.17 -22.03 -10.31
CA GLU A 125 14.84 -22.51 -9.95
C GLU A 125 14.04 -21.36 -9.29
N GLY A 126 12.89 -21.00 -9.85
CA GLY A 126 12.01 -19.94 -9.33
C GLY A 126 11.49 -18.98 -10.41
N PRO A 127 10.35 -18.30 -10.19
CA PRO A 127 9.75 -17.38 -11.17
C PRO A 127 10.47 -16.01 -11.19
N TRP A 128 11.80 -16.00 -11.30
CA TRP A 128 12.63 -14.79 -11.19
C TRP A 128 12.31 -13.70 -12.21
N ALA A 129 11.94 -14.09 -13.44
CA ALA A 129 11.45 -13.15 -14.44
C ALA A 129 10.19 -12.41 -13.98
N LEU A 130 9.24 -13.12 -13.33
CA LEU A 130 8.03 -12.53 -12.77
C LEU A 130 8.36 -11.56 -11.62
N VAL A 131 9.27 -11.95 -10.72
CA VAL A 131 9.76 -11.08 -9.63
C VAL A 131 10.35 -9.79 -10.20
N PHE A 132 11.18 -9.89 -11.25
CA PHE A 132 11.76 -8.73 -11.92
C PHE A 132 10.70 -7.77 -12.49
N PHE A 133 9.73 -8.27 -13.25
CA PHE A 133 8.69 -7.42 -13.83
C PHE A 133 7.77 -6.80 -12.77
N MET A 134 7.47 -7.52 -11.69
CA MET A 134 6.68 -6.97 -10.59
C MET A 134 7.45 -5.89 -9.82
N ALA A 135 8.74 -6.10 -9.56
CA ALA A 135 9.59 -5.08 -8.96
C ALA A 135 9.63 -3.82 -9.84
N LEU A 136 9.78 -3.97 -11.16
CA LEU A 136 9.74 -2.86 -12.10
C LEU A 136 8.38 -2.12 -12.06
N ALA A 137 7.26 -2.85 -12.03
CA ALA A 137 5.93 -2.25 -11.92
C ALA A 137 5.76 -1.42 -10.63
N VAL A 138 6.26 -1.92 -9.50
CA VAL A 138 6.24 -1.21 -8.22
C VAL A 138 7.13 0.04 -8.27
N VAL A 139 8.33 -0.05 -8.85
CA VAL A 139 9.22 1.11 -9.03
C VAL A 139 8.55 2.20 -9.87
N VAL A 140 7.93 1.82 -11.00
CA VAL A 140 7.21 2.76 -11.87
C VAL A 140 6.04 3.41 -11.13
N PHE A 141 5.26 2.63 -10.37
CA PHE A 141 4.14 3.12 -9.58
C PHE A 141 4.59 4.16 -8.52
N LEU A 142 5.69 3.89 -7.82
CA LEU A 142 6.21 4.73 -6.75
C LEU A 142 7.10 5.89 -7.23
N ALA A 143 7.55 5.90 -8.48
CA ALA A 143 8.51 6.87 -9.00
C ALA A 143 8.06 8.33 -8.78
N VAL A 144 6.84 8.69 -9.21
CA VAL A 144 6.32 10.06 -9.06
C VAL A 144 6.16 10.45 -7.58
N PRO A 145 5.50 9.64 -6.72
CA PRO A 145 5.40 9.93 -5.29
C PRO A 145 6.73 10.13 -4.56
N ILE A 146 7.76 9.40 -4.95
CA ILE A 146 9.10 9.48 -4.37
C ILE A 146 9.82 10.74 -4.86
N VAL A 147 9.83 11.00 -6.17
CA VAL A 147 10.48 12.19 -6.74
C VAL A 147 9.90 13.46 -6.13
N ASP A 148 8.59 13.52 -5.98
CA ASP A 148 7.90 14.66 -5.36
C ASP A 148 8.23 14.81 -3.88
N ALA A 149 8.30 13.69 -3.14
CA ALA A 149 8.70 13.72 -1.75
C ALA A 149 10.14 14.21 -1.56
N VAL A 150 11.08 13.77 -2.40
CA VAL A 150 12.47 14.24 -2.38
C VAL A 150 12.55 15.74 -2.68
N ARG A 151 11.84 16.20 -3.72
CA ARG A 151 11.80 17.62 -4.10
C ARG A 151 11.21 18.50 -3.00
N ASP A 152 10.14 18.05 -2.35
CA ASP A 152 9.50 18.80 -1.27
C ASP A 152 10.40 18.90 -0.03
N VAL A 153 11.04 17.80 0.38
CA VAL A 153 11.95 17.79 1.53
C VAL A 153 13.21 18.66 1.28
N ALA A 154 13.72 18.66 0.04
CA ALA A 154 14.85 19.48 -0.37
C ALA A 154 14.48 20.96 -0.65
N GLY A 155 13.19 21.27 -0.81
CA GLY A 155 12.70 22.57 -1.28
C GLY A 155 11.73 23.25 -0.31
N ALA A 156 10.51 23.49 -0.79
CA ALA A 156 9.49 24.32 -0.12
C ALA A 156 8.96 23.73 1.20
N ARG A 157 9.11 22.42 1.41
CA ARG A 157 8.72 21.70 2.64
C ARG A 157 7.24 21.87 3.00
N GLU A 158 6.37 21.96 2.00
CA GLU A 158 4.93 22.16 2.19
C GLU A 158 4.30 20.99 2.97
N HIS A 159 4.79 19.76 2.71
CA HIS A 159 4.26 18.53 3.33
C HIS A 159 5.37 17.70 3.97
N ALA A 160 6.33 18.36 4.61
CA ALA A 160 7.57 17.75 5.10
C ALA A 160 7.37 16.50 5.97
N ARG A 161 6.36 16.47 6.85
CA ARG A 161 6.10 15.31 7.73
C ARG A 161 5.63 14.08 6.93
N ARG A 162 4.70 14.27 5.99
CA ARG A 162 4.14 13.18 5.17
C ARG A 162 5.17 12.66 4.18
N ASN A 163 5.87 13.57 3.51
CA ASN A 163 6.91 13.20 2.56
C ASN A 163 8.12 12.58 3.26
N GLY A 164 8.50 13.05 4.45
CA GLY A 164 9.51 12.41 5.28
C GLY A 164 9.11 10.98 5.70
N LEU A 165 7.86 10.76 6.11
CA LEU A 165 7.36 9.43 6.44
C LEU A 165 7.37 8.50 5.22
N ARG A 166 6.93 8.97 4.04
CA ARG A 166 6.99 8.20 2.80
C ARG A 166 8.42 7.77 2.48
N LEU A 167 9.38 8.69 2.54
CA LEU A 167 10.79 8.39 2.28
C LEU A 167 11.36 7.42 3.32
N ALA A 168 10.99 7.54 4.59
CA ALA A 168 11.38 6.59 5.63
C ALA A 168 10.84 5.18 5.35
N MET A 169 9.56 5.06 4.94
CA MET A 169 8.97 3.77 4.56
C MET A 169 9.67 3.13 3.36
N VAL A 170 9.98 3.92 2.33
CA VAL A 170 10.75 3.46 1.17
C VAL A 170 12.16 3.04 1.57
N ALA A 171 12.82 3.78 2.46
CA ALA A 171 14.16 3.44 2.95
C ALA A 171 14.14 2.10 3.71
N VAL A 172 13.17 1.88 4.60
CA VAL A 172 12.99 0.60 5.28
C VAL A 172 12.76 -0.54 4.28
N ALA A 173 11.86 -0.35 3.32
CA ALA A 173 11.61 -1.34 2.27
C ALA A 173 12.89 -1.66 1.48
N ALA A 174 13.68 -0.65 1.11
CA ALA A 174 14.94 -0.83 0.40
C ALA A 174 15.96 -1.61 1.24
N VAL A 175 16.10 -1.31 2.54
CA VAL A 175 16.96 -2.06 3.46
C VAL A 175 16.53 -3.53 3.52
N CYS A 176 15.23 -3.81 3.56
CA CYS A 176 14.71 -5.17 3.58
C CYS A 176 14.96 -5.92 2.27
N VAL A 177 14.84 -5.25 1.12
CA VAL A 177 15.22 -5.82 -0.19
C VAL A 177 16.71 -6.15 -0.22
N VAL A 178 17.56 -5.23 0.20
CA VAL A 178 19.02 -5.44 0.25
C VAL A 178 19.35 -6.61 1.18
N ALA A 179 18.76 -6.66 2.37
CA ALA A 179 18.94 -7.76 3.31
C ALA A 179 18.51 -9.11 2.70
N ALA A 180 17.38 -9.16 1.99
CA ALA A 180 16.91 -10.36 1.30
C ALA A 180 17.89 -10.83 0.21
N LEU A 181 18.54 -9.91 -0.52
CA LEU A 181 19.56 -10.26 -1.53
C LEU A 181 20.82 -10.90 -0.90
N PHE A 182 21.19 -10.49 0.32
CA PHE A 182 22.32 -11.10 1.04
C PHE A 182 22.00 -12.46 1.65
N VAL A 183 20.73 -12.70 2.00
CA VAL A 183 20.27 -14.01 2.52
C VAL A 183 20.08 -15.02 1.38
N GLY A 184 19.64 -14.56 0.19
CA GLY A 184 19.40 -15.41 -0.98
C GLY A 184 18.20 -16.35 -0.86
N GLY A 185 17.88 -17.08 -1.93
CA GLY A 185 16.85 -18.14 -1.92
C GLY A 185 15.38 -17.67 -1.97
N GLU A 186 14.49 -18.50 -1.42
CA GLU A 186 13.01 -18.31 -1.35
C GLU A 186 12.59 -16.97 -0.71
N THR A 187 13.48 -16.31 0.03
CA THR A 187 13.22 -15.02 0.68
C THR A 187 13.01 -13.88 -0.32
N ALA A 188 13.47 -14.02 -1.57
CA ALA A 188 13.16 -13.07 -2.64
C ALA A 188 11.72 -13.20 -3.16
N GLU A 189 11.11 -14.39 -3.09
CA GLU A 189 9.71 -14.60 -3.44
C GLU A 189 8.77 -13.91 -2.44
N LEU A 190 9.24 -13.70 -1.21
CA LEU A 190 8.55 -12.95 -0.16
C LEU A 190 8.20 -11.52 -0.62
N GLY A 191 9.01 -10.91 -1.49
CA GLY A 191 8.70 -9.63 -2.12
C GLY A 191 7.48 -9.66 -3.04
N LEU A 192 7.25 -10.78 -3.74
CA LEU A 192 6.03 -10.97 -4.56
C LEU A 192 4.80 -11.07 -3.66
N PHE A 193 4.91 -11.74 -2.51
CA PHE A 193 3.83 -11.85 -1.53
C PHE A 193 3.46 -10.52 -0.87
N MET A 194 4.40 -9.57 -0.72
CA MET A 194 4.09 -8.22 -0.23
C MET A 194 3.16 -7.44 -1.14
N VAL A 195 3.19 -7.69 -2.45
CA VAL A 195 2.33 -6.99 -3.41
C VAL A 195 0.86 -7.39 -3.23
N LEU A 196 0.59 -8.63 -2.83
CA LEU A 196 -0.76 -9.17 -2.68
C LEU A 196 -1.66 -8.34 -1.73
N PRO A 197 -1.23 -7.96 -0.52
CA PRO A 197 -2.00 -7.06 0.34
C PRO A 197 -1.80 -5.58 0.01
N ALA A 198 -0.62 -5.19 -0.49
CA ALA A 198 -0.31 -3.78 -0.76
C ALA A 198 -1.10 -3.21 -1.94
N PHE A 199 -1.28 -4.00 -3.00
CA PHE A 199 -2.01 -3.58 -4.19
C PHE A 199 -3.49 -3.28 -3.91
N PRO A 200 -4.27 -4.16 -3.24
CA PRO A 200 -5.62 -3.85 -2.81
C PRO A 200 -5.72 -2.63 -1.91
N ALA A 201 -4.79 -2.43 -0.97
CA ALA A 201 -4.78 -1.24 -0.12
C ALA A 201 -4.65 0.05 -0.95
N GLY A 202 -3.74 0.06 -1.92
CA GLY A 202 -3.55 1.20 -2.83
C GLY A 202 -4.77 1.49 -3.70
N ILE A 203 -5.37 0.45 -4.29
CA ILE A 203 -6.56 0.58 -5.13
C ILE A 203 -7.78 1.02 -4.31
N ALA A 204 -7.99 0.46 -3.13
CA ALA A 204 -9.06 0.87 -2.22
C ALA A 204 -8.91 2.35 -1.86
N ALA A 205 -7.70 2.78 -1.48
CA ALA A 205 -7.43 4.18 -1.15
C ALA A 205 -7.70 5.12 -2.34
N PHE A 206 -7.30 4.73 -3.55
CA PHE A 206 -7.57 5.47 -4.77
C PHE A 206 -9.07 5.61 -5.04
N LEU A 207 -9.82 4.51 -4.91
CA LEU A 207 -11.26 4.49 -5.22
C LEU A 207 -12.10 5.24 -4.20
N ILE A 208 -11.73 5.23 -2.92
CA ILE A 208 -12.43 6.02 -1.88
C ILE A 208 -12.32 7.51 -2.20
N ASP A 209 -11.15 8.00 -2.62
CA ASP A 209 -10.97 9.41 -2.98
C ASP A 209 -11.62 9.75 -4.33
N TRP A 210 -11.67 8.81 -5.27
CA TRP A 210 -12.33 9.00 -6.56
C TRP A 210 -13.86 9.09 -6.43
N TRP A 211 -14.45 8.39 -5.47
CA TRP A 211 -15.90 8.24 -5.35
C TRP A 211 -16.55 9.52 -4.75
N PRO A 212 -17.18 10.41 -5.55
CA PRO A 212 -17.45 11.80 -5.17
C PRO A 212 -18.30 11.91 -3.90
N HIS A 213 -17.86 12.64 -2.86
CA HIS A 213 -18.68 12.97 -1.68
C HIS A 213 -19.94 13.74 -2.09
N ARG A 214 -20.99 13.00 -2.43
CA ARG A 214 -22.22 13.56 -3.01
C ARG A 214 -23.05 14.38 -2.01
N ASN A 215 -22.66 14.43 -0.73
CA ASN A 215 -23.46 15.00 0.35
C ASN A 215 -22.68 15.90 1.35
N ASP A 216 -21.45 16.32 1.07
CA ASP A 216 -20.84 17.36 1.89
C ASP A 216 -21.30 18.72 1.35
N GLU A 217 -22.54 19.09 1.71
CA GLU A 217 -22.85 20.52 1.79
C GLU A 217 -21.77 21.15 2.67
N PRO A 218 -21.16 22.28 2.26
CA PRO A 218 -20.27 23.00 3.15
C PRO A 218 -21.05 23.26 4.42
N VAL A 219 -20.64 22.69 5.54
CA VAL A 219 -21.17 23.06 6.85
C VAL A 219 -20.85 24.55 6.98
N ASP A 220 -21.86 25.37 6.71
CA ASP A 220 -21.78 26.81 6.86
C ASP A 220 -21.75 27.07 8.36
N TRP A 221 -20.55 27.10 8.92
CA TRP A 221 -20.26 27.47 10.30
C TRP A 221 -20.69 28.91 10.63
N ARG A 222 -21.25 29.65 9.66
CA ARG A 222 -21.80 30.99 9.82
C ARG A 222 -23.24 31.05 10.31
N VAL A 223 -23.89 29.91 10.57
CA VAL A 223 -25.13 29.95 11.36
C VAL A 223 -24.75 30.20 12.81
N ASN A 224 -24.77 31.48 13.16
CA ASN A 224 -24.63 31.97 14.52
C ASN A 224 -25.73 31.31 15.39
N PRO A 225 -25.38 30.56 16.45
CA PRO A 225 -26.38 29.90 17.31
C PRO A 225 -27.26 30.88 18.12
N ASP A 226 -27.05 32.19 17.96
CA ASP A 226 -27.71 33.24 18.73
C ASP A 226 -28.79 34.02 17.94
N GLU A 227 -29.14 33.62 16.71
CA GLU A 227 -30.31 34.21 16.03
C GLU A 227 -31.60 33.56 16.55
N GLU A 228 -32.17 34.17 17.60
CA GLU A 228 -33.55 33.92 18.01
C GLU A 228 -34.51 34.13 16.82
N PRO A 229 -35.51 33.26 16.64
CA PRO A 229 -36.50 33.42 15.59
C PRO A 229 -37.39 34.63 15.91
N THR A 230 -37.16 35.75 15.24
CA THR A 230 -38.14 36.83 15.18
C THR A 230 -39.32 36.37 14.31
N THR A 231 -40.42 36.07 15.00
CA THR A 231 -41.84 35.97 14.59
C THR A 231 -42.19 36.04 13.11
#